data_AF-A0A9D0THZ8-F1
#
_entry.id   AF-A0A9D0THZ8-F1
#
_cell.length_a   1.000
_cell.length_b   1.000
_cell.length_c   1.000
_cell.angle_alpha   90.00
_cell.angle_beta   90.00
_cell.angle_gamma   90.00
#
_symmetry.space_group_name_H-M   'P 1'
#
loop_
_entity.id
_entity.type
_entity.pdbx_description
1 polymer ?
#
loop_
_entity_poly.entity_id
_entity_poly.type
_entity_poly.pdbx_seq_one_letter_code
_entity_poly.pdbx_strand_id
1 'polypeptide(L)'
;MNRSEKARRQFLVKVTQNVAVAVAGGTVWSYLLTEQASAGAFAIRPPGALAEEDFHAKCIKCGQCVDACPYDTLKLASPGEPAPIGTPYFTPRDEPCYMCPDIPCQVACPTGALEPELSKIEDARMGLAVIDIENCLSWLGLRCEVCYRVCPVKDDAISIQENPRKISKHAKFVP
;
A
#
# COMPACT_ATOMS: atom_id res chain seq x y z
N MET A 1 42.84 7.17 49.39
CA MET A 1 41.59 6.95 48.65
C MET A 1 40.89 5.74 49.23
N ASN A 2 39.73 5.94 49.87
CA ASN A 2 39.12 5.00 50.80
C ASN A 2 38.36 3.87 50.06
N ARG A 3 38.29 2.65 50.60
CA ARG A 3 37.68 1.47 49.92
C ARG A 3 36.19 1.70 49.59
N SER A 4 35.51 2.48 50.44
CA SER A 4 34.11 2.89 50.26
C SER A 4 33.90 3.84 49.07
N GLU A 5 34.84 4.76 48.81
CA GLU A 5 34.74 5.71 47.68
C GLU A 5 34.88 5.01 46.33
N LYS A 6 35.79 4.02 46.23
CA LYS A 6 35.94 3.19 45.01
C LYS A 6 34.67 2.39 44.71
N ALA A 7 34.01 1.83 45.72
CA ALA A 7 32.77 1.06 45.56
C ALA A 7 31.59 1.94 45.09
N ARG A 8 31.44 3.15 45.65
CA ARG A 8 30.42 4.12 45.22
C ARG A 8 30.61 4.57 43.77
N ARG A 9 31.85 4.85 43.37
CA ARG A 9 32.19 5.22 41.99
C ARG A 9 31.89 4.08 41.00
N GLN A 10 32.25 2.84 41.35
CA GLN A 10 31.94 1.67 40.52
C GLN A 10 30.43 1.42 40.39
N PHE A 11 29.68 1.62 41.47
CA PHE A 11 28.22 1.52 41.44
C PHE A 11 27.60 2.57 40.50
N LEU A 12 27.97 3.85 40.65
CA LEU A 12 27.49 4.93 39.79
C LEU A 12 27.81 4.66 38.31
N VAL A 13 29.04 4.26 37.99
CA VAL A 13 29.45 3.94 36.61
C VAL A 13 28.62 2.80 36.01
N LYS A 14 28.39 1.71 36.78
CA LYS A 14 27.57 0.59 36.30
C LYS A 14 26.11 0.98 36.07
N VAL A 15 25.55 1.82 36.94
CA VAL A 15 24.18 2.35 36.77
C VAL A 15 24.10 3.19 35.50
N THR A 16 25.04 4.12 35.29
CA THR A 16 25.06 4.96 34.07
C THR A 16 25.22 4.14 32.80
N GLN A 17 26.07 3.10 32.80
CA GLN A 17 26.23 2.19 31.67
C GLN A 17 24.94 1.43 31.36
N ASN A 18 24.27 0.88 32.37
CA ASN A 18 23.03 0.14 32.17
C ASN A 18 21.89 1.05 31.69
N VAL A 19 21.79 2.28 32.22
CA VAL A 19 20.82 3.27 31.75
C VAL A 19 21.10 3.65 30.30
N ALA A 20 22.37 3.89 29.94
CA ALA A 20 22.73 4.21 28.55
C ALA A 20 22.37 3.09 27.57
N VAL A 21 22.61 1.82 27.95
CA VAL A 21 22.23 0.65 27.14
C VAL A 21 20.71 0.53 27.04
N ALA A 22 19.98 0.71 28.14
CA ALA A 22 18.52 0.64 28.13
C ALA A 22 17.90 1.74 27.28
N VAL A 23 18.43 2.97 27.35
CA VAL A 23 17.98 4.09 26.53
C VAL A 23 18.30 3.83 25.06
N ALA A 24 19.54 3.46 24.71
CA ALA A 24 19.92 3.19 23.33
C ALA A 24 19.13 2.01 22.73
N GLY A 25 18.97 0.93 23.50
CA GLY A 25 18.15 -0.22 23.11
C GLY A 25 16.68 0.17 22.92
N GLY A 26 16.12 0.95 23.85
CA GLY A 26 14.76 1.45 23.78
C GLY A 26 14.51 2.37 22.59
N THR A 27 15.45 3.27 22.26
CA THR A 27 15.31 4.17 21.10
C THR A 27 15.42 3.42 19.79
N VAL A 28 16.35 2.47 19.67
CA VAL A 28 16.48 1.63 18.47
C VAL A 28 15.22 0.75 18.30
N TRP A 29 14.73 0.16 19.38
CA TRP A 29 13.51 -0.63 19.36
C TRP A 29 12.29 0.21 18.97
N SER A 30 12.14 1.39 19.56
CA SER A 30 11.08 2.34 19.22
C SER A 30 11.12 2.73 17.76
N TYR A 31 12.31 3.04 17.21
CA TYR A 31 12.49 3.37 15.80
C TYR A 31 12.04 2.22 14.88
N LEU A 32 12.49 1.00 15.16
CA LEU A 32 12.13 -0.19 14.37
C LEU A 32 10.64 -0.52 14.44
N LEU A 33 9.98 -0.27 15.59
CA LEU A 33 8.53 -0.42 15.71
C LEU A 33 7.77 0.62 14.91
N THR A 34 8.21 1.88 14.93
CA THR A 34 7.54 2.95 14.17
C THR A 34 7.61 2.72 12.66
N GLU A 35 8.73 2.25 12.12
CA GLU A 35 8.84 1.93 10.69
C GLU A 35 7.93 0.76 10.27
N GLN A 36 7.74 -0.23 11.14
CA GLN A 36 6.85 -1.36 10.85
C GLN A 36 5.37 -1.02 11.02
N ALA A 37 5.04 -0.09 11.92
CA ALA A 37 3.67 0.28 12.23
C ALA A 37 3.07 1.29 11.23
N SER A 38 3.89 2.09 10.55
CA SER A 38 3.40 3.04 9.54
C SER A 38 3.43 2.43 8.15
N ALA A 39 2.34 1.78 7.73
CA ALA A 39 2.04 1.71 6.30
C ALA A 39 1.72 3.15 5.84
N GLY A 40 2.52 3.70 4.93
CA GLY A 40 2.22 4.97 4.29
C GLY A 40 0.85 4.90 3.60
N ALA A 41 0.12 6.01 3.59
CA ALA A 41 -1.24 6.12 3.05
C ALA A 41 -1.42 5.76 1.56
N PHE A 42 -0.36 5.28 0.90
CA PHE A 42 -0.30 5.02 -0.54
C PHE A 42 0.06 3.56 -0.90
N ALA A 43 0.22 2.68 0.08
CA ALA A 43 0.47 1.26 -0.20
C ALA A 43 -0.85 0.55 -0.56
N ILE A 44 -1.13 0.42 -1.85
CA ILE A 44 -2.30 -0.32 -2.34
C ILE A 44 -2.03 -1.82 -2.22
N ARG A 45 -2.96 -2.52 -1.57
CA ARG A 45 -2.88 -3.97 -1.33
C ARG A 45 -3.39 -4.78 -2.53
N PRO A 46 -2.97 -6.05 -2.66
CA PRO A 46 -3.51 -6.97 -3.66
C PRO A 46 -5.04 -7.12 -3.57
N PRO A 47 -5.71 -7.60 -4.63
CA PRO A 47 -7.14 -7.86 -4.60
C PRO A 47 -7.50 -8.88 -3.51
N GLY A 48 -8.62 -8.63 -2.83
CA GLY A 48 -9.09 -9.46 -1.73
C GLY A 48 -8.37 -9.24 -0.40
N ALA A 49 -7.45 -8.27 -0.28
CA ALA A 49 -6.85 -7.98 1.02
C ALA A 49 -7.91 -7.63 2.08
N LEU A 50 -7.81 -8.27 3.24
CA LEU A 50 -8.64 -7.93 4.39
C LEU A 50 -8.35 -6.51 4.90
N ALA A 51 -9.14 -6.04 5.86
CA ALA A 51 -8.85 -4.82 6.59
C ALA A 51 -7.41 -4.84 7.12
N GLU A 52 -6.72 -3.70 7.10
CA GLU A 52 -5.26 -3.62 7.30
C GLU A 52 -4.80 -4.34 8.58
N GLU A 53 -5.55 -4.23 9.68
CA GLU A 53 -5.26 -4.93 10.94
C GLU A 53 -5.31 -6.47 10.81
N ASP A 54 -6.36 -7.01 10.19
CA ASP A 54 -6.53 -8.44 9.97
C ASP A 54 -5.55 -8.99 8.93
N PHE A 55 -5.28 -8.18 7.90
CA PHE A 55 -4.28 -8.49 6.89
C PHE A 55 -2.91 -8.67 7.54
N HIS A 56 -2.47 -7.74 8.38
CA HIS A 56 -1.19 -7.85 9.09
C HIS A 56 -1.15 -9.03 10.06
N ALA A 57 -2.28 -9.34 10.72
CA ALA A 57 -2.36 -10.47 11.63
C ALA A 57 -2.22 -11.83 10.91
N LYS A 58 -2.71 -11.94 9.67
CA LYS A 58 -2.69 -13.20 8.89
C LYS A 58 -1.55 -13.30 7.89
N CYS A 59 -0.98 -12.18 7.44
CA CYS A 59 0.07 -12.18 6.43
C CYS A 59 1.40 -12.68 7.02
N ILE A 60 1.81 -13.89 6.62
CA ILE A 60 3.10 -14.48 7.02
C ILE A 60 4.27 -14.06 6.14
N LYS A 61 4.07 -13.10 5.23
CA LYS A 61 5.13 -12.53 4.37
C LYS A 61 5.85 -13.59 3.49
N CYS A 62 5.10 -14.58 3.01
CA CYS A 62 5.66 -15.69 2.23
C CYS A 62 5.98 -15.35 0.77
N GLY A 63 5.41 -14.28 0.21
CA GLY A 63 5.65 -13.87 -1.18
C GLY A 63 4.87 -14.63 -2.25
N GLN A 64 4.09 -15.67 -1.92
CA GLN A 64 3.41 -16.49 -2.93
C GLN A 64 2.41 -15.73 -3.80
N CYS A 65 1.78 -14.68 -3.26
CA CYS A 65 0.91 -13.80 -4.04
C CYS A 65 1.67 -12.98 -5.09
N VAL A 66 2.94 -12.64 -4.83
CA VAL A 66 3.83 -11.94 -5.77
C VAL A 66 4.22 -12.88 -6.89
N ASP A 67 4.69 -14.09 -6.56
CA ASP A 67 5.09 -15.11 -7.55
C ASP A 67 3.91 -15.56 -8.43
N ALA A 68 2.69 -15.58 -7.88
CA ALA A 68 1.49 -15.95 -8.61
C ALA A 68 0.93 -14.84 -9.50
N CYS A 69 1.45 -13.60 -9.42
CA CYS A 69 0.99 -12.50 -10.24
C CYS A 69 1.57 -12.60 -11.66
N PRO A 70 0.77 -12.83 -12.70
CA PRO A 70 1.30 -13.06 -14.06
C PRO A 70 1.88 -11.81 -14.73
N TYR A 71 1.64 -10.63 -14.15
CA TYR A 71 2.08 -9.33 -14.69
C TYR A 71 3.18 -8.67 -13.85
N ASP A 72 3.71 -9.37 -12.84
CA ASP A 72 4.73 -8.83 -11.92
C ASP A 72 4.33 -7.48 -11.27
N THR A 73 3.02 -7.21 -11.17
CA THR A 73 2.48 -5.98 -10.59
C THR A 73 2.79 -5.87 -9.10
N LEU A 74 2.71 -6.99 -8.39
CA LEU A 74 2.88 -7.05 -6.95
C LEU A 74 4.36 -7.13 -6.59
N LYS A 75 4.77 -6.43 -5.53
CA LYS A 75 6.12 -6.54 -4.96
C LYS A 75 6.08 -6.63 -3.45
N LEU A 76 7.12 -7.26 -2.88
CA LEU A 76 7.34 -7.26 -1.43
C LEU A 76 8.04 -5.98 -1.02
N ALA A 77 7.50 -5.34 0.02
CA ALA A 77 8.06 -4.09 0.51
C ALA A 77 9.46 -4.26 1.11
N SER A 78 10.38 -3.42 0.67
CA SER A 78 11.73 -3.29 1.21
C SER A 78 11.80 -2.19 2.28
N PRO A 79 12.86 -2.14 3.12
CA PRO A 79 13.04 -1.04 4.06
C PRO A 79 13.00 0.32 3.36
N GLY A 80 12.18 1.25 3.88
CA GLY A 80 12.00 2.59 3.31
C GLY A 80 10.90 2.71 2.24
N GLU A 81 10.23 1.62 1.87
CA GLU A 81 9.05 1.64 1.00
C GLU A 81 7.75 1.95 1.79
N PRO A 82 6.66 2.39 1.11
CA PRO A 82 5.43 2.81 1.79
C PRO A 82 4.66 1.68 2.49
N ALA A 83 5.01 0.41 2.26
CA ALA A 83 4.37 -0.72 2.90
C ALA A 83 5.31 -1.33 3.98
N PRO A 84 4.77 -1.93 5.05
CA PRO A 84 5.57 -2.63 6.04
C PRO A 84 6.41 -3.74 5.41
N ILE A 85 7.65 -3.86 5.85
CA ILE A 85 8.67 -4.73 5.27
C ILE A 85 8.14 -6.17 5.10
N GLY A 86 8.30 -6.71 3.90
CA GLY A 86 7.90 -8.07 3.51
C GLY A 86 6.40 -8.25 3.27
N THR A 87 5.60 -7.18 3.33
CA THR A 87 4.19 -7.25 2.93
C THR A 87 4.02 -6.93 1.44
N PRO A 88 3.09 -7.60 0.73
CA PRO A 88 2.85 -7.33 -0.68
C PRO A 88 2.10 -6.00 -0.86
N TYR A 89 2.48 -5.25 -1.88
CA TYR A 89 1.81 -4.04 -2.33
C TYR A 89 2.13 -3.77 -3.80
N PHE A 90 1.42 -2.83 -4.41
CA PHE A 90 1.78 -2.33 -5.74
C PHE A 90 1.54 -0.81 -5.85
N THR A 91 2.10 -0.23 -6.90
CA THR A 91 1.96 1.20 -7.20
C THR A 91 1.25 1.36 -8.54
N PRO A 92 -0.06 1.72 -8.55
CA PRO A 92 -0.86 1.73 -9.77
C PRO A 92 -0.35 2.62 -10.91
N ARG A 93 0.48 3.62 -10.59
CA ARG A 93 1.10 4.52 -11.59
C ARG A 93 2.28 3.90 -12.32
N ASP A 94 2.93 2.91 -11.71
CA ASP A 94 4.08 2.21 -12.30
C ASP A 94 3.58 0.99 -13.08
N GLU A 95 2.87 0.09 -12.40
CA GLU A 95 2.23 -1.09 -12.99
C GLU A 95 0.86 -1.29 -12.31
N PRO A 96 -0.26 -1.29 -13.07
CA PRO A 96 -1.59 -1.45 -12.50
C PRO A 96 -1.92 -2.93 -12.22
N CYS A 97 -2.93 -3.16 -11.38
CA CYS A 97 -3.58 -4.46 -11.32
C CYS A 97 -4.45 -4.66 -12.56
N TYR A 98 -4.20 -5.71 -13.34
CA TYR A 98 -4.95 -6.03 -14.56
C TYR A 98 -6.30 -6.73 -14.31
N MET A 99 -6.73 -6.85 -13.05
CA MET A 99 -8.00 -7.48 -12.66
C MET A 99 -8.18 -8.88 -13.27
N CYS A 100 -7.23 -9.78 -13.00
CA CYS A 100 -7.28 -11.17 -13.49
C CYS A 100 -8.58 -11.87 -13.02
N PRO A 101 -9.39 -12.47 -13.91
CA PRO A 101 -10.67 -13.09 -13.54
C PRO A 101 -10.56 -14.26 -12.55
N ASP A 102 -9.43 -14.97 -12.58
CA ASP A 102 -9.11 -16.13 -11.75
C ASP A 102 -8.36 -15.77 -10.46
N ILE A 103 -8.01 -14.49 -10.27
CA ILE A 103 -7.38 -13.92 -9.07
C ILE A 103 -6.25 -14.81 -8.50
N PRO A 104 -5.22 -15.18 -9.30
CA PRO A 104 -4.24 -16.18 -8.90
C PRO A 104 -3.44 -15.78 -7.65
N CYS A 105 -3.22 -14.48 -7.45
CA CYS A 105 -2.56 -13.94 -6.26
C CYS A 105 -3.35 -14.20 -4.96
N GLN A 106 -4.69 -14.18 -5.01
CA GLN A 106 -5.56 -14.50 -3.88
C GLN A 106 -5.59 -16.00 -3.63
N VAL A 107 -5.75 -16.81 -4.69
CA VAL A 107 -5.79 -18.28 -4.60
C VAL A 107 -4.47 -18.83 -4.03
N ALA A 108 -3.35 -18.21 -4.35
CA ALA A 108 -2.04 -18.59 -3.85
C ALA A 108 -1.81 -18.26 -2.36
N CYS A 109 -2.68 -17.46 -1.71
CA CYS A 109 -2.50 -17.07 -0.32
C CYS A 109 -2.88 -18.21 0.65
N PRO A 110 -1.93 -18.79 1.40
CA PRO A 110 -2.21 -19.97 2.23
C PRO A 110 -2.89 -19.61 3.56
N THR A 111 -2.76 -18.36 4.03
CA THR A 111 -3.24 -17.94 5.35
C THR A 111 -4.60 -17.25 5.32
N GLY A 112 -5.15 -17.00 4.13
CA GLY A 112 -6.37 -16.20 3.98
C GLY A 112 -6.19 -14.74 4.41
N ALA A 113 -4.97 -14.18 4.28
CA ALA A 113 -4.75 -12.74 4.36
C ALA A 113 -5.39 -11.99 3.18
N LEU A 114 -5.49 -12.68 2.04
CA LEU A 114 -6.38 -12.34 0.94
C LEU A 114 -7.63 -13.22 1.06
N GLU A 115 -8.81 -12.61 1.01
CA GLU A 115 -10.11 -13.21 1.23
C GLU A 115 -10.34 -14.40 0.27
N PRO A 116 -10.42 -15.63 0.79
CA PRO A 116 -10.62 -16.82 -0.04
C PRO A 116 -11.95 -16.87 -0.78
N GLU A 117 -12.94 -16.14 -0.27
CA GLU A 117 -14.31 -16.13 -0.74
C GLU A 117 -14.53 -15.10 -1.88
N LEU A 118 -13.52 -14.30 -2.20
CA LEU A 118 -13.58 -13.35 -3.31
C LEU A 118 -13.71 -14.09 -4.64
N SER A 119 -14.94 -14.23 -5.11
CA SER A 119 -15.26 -14.98 -6.33
C SER A 119 -15.13 -14.16 -7.62
N LYS A 120 -15.25 -12.83 -7.52
CA LYS A 120 -15.24 -11.90 -8.64
C LYS A 120 -14.25 -10.78 -8.36
N ILE A 121 -13.42 -10.47 -9.34
CA ILE A 121 -12.38 -9.46 -9.19
C ILE A 121 -12.96 -8.05 -9.07
N GLU A 122 -14.16 -7.83 -9.60
CA GLU A 122 -14.89 -6.55 -9.52
C GLU A 122 -15.33 -6.22 -8.10
N ASP A 123 -15.50 -7.23 -7.25
CA ASP A 123 -15.87 -7.05 -5.83
C ASP A 123 -14.65 -6.70 -4.95
N ALA A 124 -13.43 -6.76 -5.52
CA ALA A 124 -12.19 -6.51 -4.79
C ALA A 124 -12.04 -5.03 -4.38
N ARG A 125 -11.78 -4.80 -3.10
CA ARG A 125 -11.58 -3.44 -2.54
C ARG A 125 -10.10 -3.16 -2.29
N MET A 126 -9.39 -2.71 -3.33
CA MET A 126 -7.95 -2.41 -3.25
C MET A 126 -7.63 -0.95 -2.91
N GLY A 127 -8.44 -0.01 -3.41
CA GLY A 127 -8.22 1.42 -3.26
C GLY A 127 -9.29 2.25 -3.99
N LEU A 128 -9.21 3.58 -3.88
CA LEU A 128 -10.12 4.51 -4.55
C LEU A 128 -9.38 5.25 -5.67
N ALA A 129 -9.80 5.06 -6.91
CA ALA A 129 -9.35 5.86 -8.03
C ALA A 129 -10.15 7.15 -8.12
N VAL A 130 -9.48 8.29 -8.31
CA VAL A 130 -10.10 9.61 -8.44
C VAL A 130 -9.53 10.33 -9.66
N ILE A 131 -10.41 10.94 -10.45
CA ILE A 131 -10.01 11.78 -11.58
C ILE A 131 -9.56 13.14 -11.04
N ASP A 132 -8.33 13.52 -11.36
CA ASP A 132 -7.84 14.87 -11.11
C ASP A 132 -8.39 15.83 -12.18
N ILE A 133 -9.37 16.63 -11.78
CA ILE A 133 -10.10 17.56 -12.66
C ILE A 133 -9.19 18.66 -13.22
N GLU A 134 -8.18 19.10 -12.45
CA GLU A 134 -7.27 20.17 -12.86
C GLU A 134 -6.29 19.70 -13.94
N ASN A 135 -5.92 18.41 -13.92
CA ASN A 135 -4.99 17.81 -14.86
C ASN A 135 -5.67 16.99 -15.97
N CYS A 136 -6.98 16.74 -15.89
CA CYS A 136 -7.72 15.98 -16.87
C CYS A 136 -7.90 16.78 -18.18
N LEU A 137 -7.26 16.32 -19.26
CA LEU A 137 -7.32 16.97 -20.58
C LEU A 137 -8.75 17.19 -21.09
N SER A 138 -9.66 16.26 -20.78
CA SER A 138 -11.09 16.37 -21.13
C SER A 138 -11.82 17.47 -20.38
N TRP A 139 -11.48 17.68 -19.11
CA TRP A 139 -11.98 18.79 -18.32
C TRP A 139 -11.45 20.13 -18.84
N LEU A 140 -10.16 20.17 -19.21
CA LEU A 140 -9.52 21.31 -19.84
C LEU A 140 -10.05 21.61 -21.24
N GLY A 141 -10.70 20.62 -21.87
CA GLY A 141 -11.47 20.80 -23.10
C GLY A 141 -10.89 20.18 -24.36
N LEU A 142 -9.83 19.40 -24.23
CA LEU A 142 -9.29 18.55 -25.30
C LEU A 142 -10.03 17.22 -25.28
N ARG A 143 -10.22 16.57 -26.42
CA ARG A 143 -10.89 15.26 -26.45
C ARG A 143 -9.93 14.16 -25.97
N CYS A 144 -10.07 13.69 -24.72
CA CYS A 144 -9.33 12.57 -24.17
C CYS A 144 -10.27 11.53 -23.53
N GLU A 145 -10.14 10.27 -23.94
CA GLU A 145 -10.98 9.17 -23.45
C GLU A 145 -10.13 7.94 -23.12
N VAL A 146 -8.83 8.13 -22.90
CA VAL A 146 -7.87 7.03 -22.69
C VAL A 146 -8.24 6.24 -21.44
N CYS A 147 -8.45 6.91 -20.30
CA CYS A 147 -8.82 6.24 -19.04
C CYS A 147 -10.10 5.41 -19.18
N TYR A 148 -11.12 5.94 -19.87
CA TYR A 148 -12.36 5.23 -20.16
C TYR A 148 -12.12 4.02 -21.07
N ARG A 149 -11.32 4.16 -22.13
CA ARG A 149 -11.07 3.09 -23.10
C ARG A 149 -10.18 1.96 -22.57
N VAL A 150 -9.27 2.25 -21.63
CA VAL A 150 -8.40 1.23 -21.03
C VAL A 150 -9.02 0.56 -19.80
N CYS A 151 -10.04 1.17 -19.20
CA CYS A 151 -10.69 0.59 -18.03
C CYS A 151 -11.29 -0.79 -18.36
N PRO A 152 -11.03 -1.84 -17.55
CA PRO A 152 -11.62 -3.17 -17.73
C PRO A 152 -13.12 -3.21 -17.39
N VAL A 153 -13.58 -2.30 -16.52
CA VAL A 153 -14.98 -2.17 -16.05
C VAL A 153 -15.59 -0.84 -16.50
N LYS A 154 -15.63 -0.62 -17.82
CA LYS A 154 -16.19 0.59 -18.43
C LYS A 154 -17.66 0.75 -18.10
N ASP A 155 -18.12 1.99 -18.05
CA ASP A 155 -19.50 2.39 -17.75
C ASP A 155 -19.95 2.08 -16.30
N ASP A 156 -19.30 1.13 -15.62
CA ASP A 156 -19.49 0.86 -14.19
C ASP A 156 -18.54 1.70 -13.32
N ALA A 157 -17.23 1.63 -13.57
CA ALA A 157 -16.24 2.37 -12.77
C ALA A 157 -15.97 3.80 -13.27
N ILE A 158 -16.09 4.02 -14.57
CA ILE A 158 -15.85 5.31 -15.24
C ILE A 158 -16.79 5.44 -16.44
N SER A 159 -17.44 6.58 -16.57
CA SER A 159 -18.46 6.84 -17.61
C SER A 159 -18.19 8.17 -18.28
N ILE A 160 -18.39 8.29 -19.58
CA ILE A 160 -18.23 9.58 -20.28
C ILE A 160 -19.56 10.32 -20.33
N GLN A 161 -19.58 11.55 -19.81
CA GLN A 161 -20.71 12.46 -19.89
C GLN A 161 -20.46 13.55 -20.93
N GLU A 162 -21.43 13.73 -21.83
CA GLU A 162 -21.40 14.81 -22.82
C GLU A 162 -21.88 16.13 -22.20
N ASN A 163 -20.99 17.13 -22.21
CA ASN A 163 -21.26 18.47 -21.72
C ASN A 163 -21.20 19.48 -22.88
N PRO A 164 -22.35 19.84 -23.49
CA PRO A 164 -22.37 20.77 -24.60
C PRO A 164 -21.91 22.17 -24.16
N ARG A 165 -20.95 22.75 -24.88
CA ARG A 165 -20.55 24.15 -24.61
C ARG A 165 -21.59 25.08 -25.21
N LYS A 166 -22.10 26.02 -24.42
CA LYS A 166 -23.04 27.06 -24.91
C LYS A 166 -22.44 28.00 -25.98
N ILE A 167 -21.11 28.05 -26.07
CA ILE A 167 -20.34 29.01 -26.89
C ILE A 167 -19.78 28.43 -28.19
N SER A 168 -19.72 27.11 -28.34
CA SER A 168 -19.17 26.46 -29.55
C SER A 168 -19.90 25.16 -29.84
N LYS A 169 -19.86 24.69 -31.10
CA LYS A 169 -20.49 23.42 -31.52
C LYS A 169 -19.78 22.17 -30.98
N HIS A 170 -18.74 22.32 -30.16
CA HIS A 170 -17.97 21.20 -29.61
C HIS A 170 -18.41 20.91 -28.16
N ALA A 171 -18.84 19.68 -27.90
CA ALA A 171 -19.09 19.19 -26.54
C ALA A 171 -17.77 18.82 -25.83
N LYS A 172 -17.74 18.96 -24.50
CA LYS A 172 -16.73 18.32 -23.67
C LYS A 172 -17.19 16.90 -23.34
N PHE A 173 -16.28 15.94 -23.35
CA PHE A 173 -16.53 14.55 -22.98
C PHE A 173 -15.82 14.30 -21.66
N VAL A 174 -16.50 14.50 -20.54
CA VAL A 174 -15.86 14.40 -19.22
C VAL A 174 -16.07 13.00 -18.64
N PRO A 175 -15.01 12.35 -18.14
CA PRO A 175 -15.12 11.09 -17.40
C PRO A 175 -15.63 11.27 -15.97
#